data_AF-A0A2D6JDK9-F1
#
_entry.id   AF-A0A2D6JDK9-F1
#
_cell.length_a   1.000
_cell.length_b   1.000
_cell.length_c   1.000
_cell.angle_alpha   90.00
_cell.angle_beta   90.00
_cell.angle_gamma   90.00
#
_symmetry.space_group_name_H-M   'P 1'
#
loop_
_entity.id
_entity.type
_entity.pdbx_description
1 polymer ?
#
loop_
_entity_poly.entity_id
_entity_poly.type
_entity_poly.pdbx_seq_one_letter_code
_entity_poly.pdbx_strand_id
1 'polypeptide(L)'
;MGQEKIVITNRRNQKSFLKGTLLGQKGQLAVEYVLMVVAAVTVATLIVTALVSRSTDEPGLVIQVWQNIVNAIGNDNAAEP
;
A
#
# COMPACT_ATOMS: atom_id res chain seq x y z
N MET A 1 64.34 17.01 12.46
CA MET A 1 63.05 17.68 12.19
C MET A 1 62.34 16.99 11.00
N GLY A 2 61.72 15.82 11.21
CA GLY A 2 61.18 15.03 10.09
C GLY A 2 59.89 14.25 10.35
N GLN A 3 59.32 14.33 11.55
CA GLN A 3 58.14 13.54 11.95
C GLN A 3 56.82 14.34 11.93
N GLU A 4 56.88 15.67 11.78
CA GLU A 4 55.68 16.52 11.85
C GLU A 4 54.88 16.55 10.53
N LYS A 5 55.53 16.22 9.39
CA LYS A 5 54.86 16.25 8.07
C LYS A 5 54.00 15.01 7.78
N ILE A 6 54.14 13.92 8.52
CA ILE A 6 53.45 12.66 8.23
C ILE A 6 52.01 12.66 8.81
N VAL A 7 51.75 13.45 9.85
CA VAL A 7 50.44 13.48 10.54
C VAL A 7 49.39 14.33 9.80
N ILE A 8 49.79 15.30 8.97
CA ILE A 8 48.87 16.28 8.37
C ILE A 8 48.23 15.78 7.06
N THR A 9 48.76 14.72 6.43
CA THR A 9 48.25 14.25 5.13
C THR A 9 47.04 13.31 5.28
N ASN A 10 46.75 12.79 6.48
CA ASN A 10 45.69 11.79 6.70
C ASN A 10 44.43 12.33 7.41
N ARG A 11 44.01 13.57 7.10
CA ARG A 11 42.70 14.11 7.55
C ARG A 11 41.76 14.51 6.42
N ARG A 12 42.25 14.56 5.17
CA ARG A 12 41.45 14.99 4.01
C ARG A 12 40.55 13.88 3.45
N ASN A 13 40.95 12.62 3.56
CA ASN A 13 40.18 11.49 3.00
C ASN A 13 39.07 10.94 3.91
N GLN A 14 38.98 11.37 5.17
CA GLN A 14 37.90 10.88 6.05
C GLN A 14 36.59 11.68 5.89
N LYS A 15 36.66 12.91 5.35
CA LYS A 15 35.47 13.77 5.17
C LYS A 15 34.62 13.42 3.94
N SER A 16 35.11 12.60 3.01
CA SER A 16 34.35 12.12 1.85
C SER A 16 33.50 10.89 2.18
N PHE A 17 33.89 10.08 3.16
CA PHE A 17 33.16 8.87 3.54
C PHE A 17 31.84 9.16 4.28
N LEU A 18 31.77 10.25 5.04
CA LEU A 18 30.56 10.66 5.77
C LEU A 18 29.52 11.40 4.91
N LYS A 19 29.85 11.72 3.65
CA LYS A 19 28.94 12.43 2.74
C LYS A 19 28.08 11.49 1.88
N GLY A 20 28.38 10.19 1.85
CA GLY A 20 27.62 9.20 1.08
C GLY A 20 26.20 8.92 1.62
N THR A 21 25.90 9.30 2.86
CA THR A 21 24.66 8.94 3.55
C THR A 21 23.63 10.09 3.66
N LEU A 22 23.97 11.31 3.22
CA LEU A 22 23.13 12.51 3.38
C LEU A 22 22.59 13.11 2.07
N LEU A 23 22.95 12.53 0.90
CA LEU A 23 22.51 12.98 -0.41
C LEU A 23 21.48 12.01 -1.00
N GLY A 24 20.19 12.22 -0.69
CA GLY A 24 19.10 11.45 -1.31
C GLY A 24 17.69 11.60 -0.71
N GLN A 25 17.52 12.32 0.40
CA GLN A 25 16.30 12.24 1.23
C GLN A 25 15.01 12.78 0.61
N LYS A 26 15.06 13.62 -0.44
CA LYS A 26 13.85 14.25 -1.01
C LYS A 26 13.16 13.41 -2.10
N GLY A 27 13.93 12.62 -2.85
CA GLY A 27 13.39 11.75 -3.91
C GLY A 27 12.86 10.42 -3.36
N GLN A 28 13.52 9.89 -2.33
CA GLN A 28 13.12 8.63 -1.68
C GLN A 28 11.75 8.73 -1.01
N LEU A 29 11.44 9.89 -0.42
CA LEU A 29 10.18 10.13 0.26
C LEU A 29 8.97 10.04 -0.70
N ALA A 30 9.10 10.58 -1.91
CA ALA A 30 8.05 10.48 -2.93
C ALA A 30 7.80 9.02 -3.36
N VAL A 31 8.87 8.26 -3.54
CA VAL A 31 8.78 6.83 -3.93
C VAL A 31 8.14 5.99 -2.81
N GLU A 32 8.48 6.29 -1.56
CA GLU A 32 7.91 5.61 -0.40
C GLU A 32 6.40 5.83 -0.27
N TYR A 33 5.92 7.07 -0.44
CA TYR A 33 4.49 7.35 -0.42
C TYR A 33 3.74 6.65 -1.55
N VAL A 34 4.32 6.63 -2.76
CA VAL A 34 3.71 5.91 -3.89
C VAL A 34 3.62 4.42 -3.62
N LEU A 35 4.65 3.82 -3.01
CA LEU A 35 4.64 2.40 -2.64
C LEU A 35 3.56 2.08 -1.60
N MET A 36 3.37 2.96 -0.61
CA MET A 36 2.28 2.84 0.36
C MET A 36 0.89 2.99 -0.29
N VAL A 37 0.75 3.89 -1.25
CA VAL A 37 -0.50 4.07 -2.01
C VAL A 37 -0.82 2.83 -2.85
N VAL A 38 0.16 2.27 -3.55
CA VAL A 38 -0.02 1.04 -4.34
C VAL A 38 -0.44 -0.13 -3.44
N ALA A 39 0.19 -0.27 -2.27
CA ALA A 39 -0.19 -1.29 -1.29
C ALA A 39 -1.64 -1.11 -0.83
N ALA A 40 -2.04 0.13 -0.49
CA ALA A 40 -3.40 0.44 -0.07
C ALA A 40 -4.45 0.14 -1.16
N VAL A 41 -4.18 0.54 -2.41
CA VAL A 41 -5.05 0.26 -3.56
C VAL A 41 -5.17 -1.24 -3.81
N THR A 42 -4.10 -1.99 -3.62
CA THR A 42 -4.10 -3.46 -3.79
C THR A 42 -5.04 -4.11 -2.78
N VAL A 43 -4.94 -3.74 -1.50
CA VAL A 43 -5.82 -4.27 -0.44
C VAL A 43 -7.28 -3.85 -0.69
N ALA A 44 -7.52 -2.60 -1.07
CA ALA A 44 -8.86 -2.12 -1.40
C ALA A 44 -9.47 -2.91 -2.58
N THR A 45 -8.67 -3.21 -3.60
CA THR A 45 -9.12 -4.00 -4.76
C THR A 45 -9.55 -5.41 -4.33
N LEU A 46 -8.75 -6.08 -3.50
CA LEU A 46 -9.11 -7.41 -2.98
C LEU A 46 -10.44 -7.39 -2.21
N ILE A 47 -10.62 -6.40 -1.33
CA ILE A 47 -11.87 -6.25 -0.57
C ILE A 47 -13.06 -6.03 -1.51
N VAL A 48 -12.95 -5.13 -2.49
CA VAL A 48 -14.04 -4.84 -3.43
C VAL A 48 -14.36 -6.07 -4.28
N THR A 49 -13.35 -6.82 -4.73
CA THR A 49 -13.58 -8.05 -5.50
C THR A 49 -14.32 -9.12 -4.69
N ALA A 50 -14.02 -9.24 -3.38
CA ALA A 50 -14.75 -10.14 -2.49
C ALA A 50 -16.19 -9.67 -2.24
N LEU A 51 -16.41 -8.36 -2.08
CA LEU A 51 -17.74 -7.80 -1.80
C LEU A 51 -18.68 -7.87 -3.01
N VAL A 52 -18.16 -7.67 -4.22
CA VAL A 52 -18.95 -7.50 -5.46
C VAL A 52 -18.82 -8.71 -6.40
N SER A 53 -18.17 -9.80 -5.96
CA SER A 53 -18.02 -11.02 -6.74
C SER A 53 -19.35 -11.44 -7.36
N ARG A 54 -19.40 -11.53 -8.70
CA ARG A 54 -20.58 -11.98 -9.46
C ARG A 54 -20.53 -13.48 -9.78
N SER A 55 -19.72 -14.24 -9.04
CA SER A 55 -19.65 -15.68 -9.26
C SER A 55 -20.99 -16.33 -8.91
N THR A 56 -21.37 -17.36 -9.68
CA THR A 56 -22.64 -18.09 -9.48
C THR A 56 -22.60 -18.97 -8.25
N ASP A 57 -21.41 -19.43 -7.87
CA ASP A 57 -21.20 -20.41 -6.81
C ASP A 57 -20.94 -19.73 -5.45
N GLU A 58 -20.19 -18.61 -5.46
CA GLU A 58 -19.94 -17.76 -4.29
C GLU A 58 -20.26 -16.28 -4.61
N PRO A 59 -21.55 -15.89 -4.57
CA PRO A 59 -21.94 -14.50 -4.79
C PRO A 59 -21.34 -13.62 -3.69
N GLY A 60 -20.83 -12.45 -4.07
CA GLY A 60 -20.28 -11.48 -3.14
C GLY A 60 -21.32 -11.01 -2.12
N LEU A 61 -20.86 -10.57 -0.95
CA LEU A 61 -21.72 -10.17 0.17
C LEU A 61 -22.82 -9.17 -0.22
N VAL A 62 -22.50 -8.22 -1.11
CA VAL A 62 -23.48 -7.23 -1.60
C VAL A 62 -24.60 -7.90 -2.40
N ILE A 63 -24.26 -8.88 -3.23
CA ILE A 63 -25.24 -9.60 -4.05
C ILE A 63 -26.12 -10.49 -3.17
N GLN A 64 -25.52 -11.18 -2.19
CA GLN A 64 -26.28 -11.98 -1.22
C GLN A 64 -27.31 -11.14 -0.46
N VAL A 65 -26.89 -9.99 0.06
CA VAL A 65 -27.80 -9.08 0.79
C VAL A 65 -28.91 -8.56 -0.13
N TRP A 66 -28.57 -8.16 -1.36
CA TRP A 66 -29.58 -7.70 -2.32
C TRP A 66 -30.59 -8.80 -2.67
N GLN A 67 -30.13 -10.03 -2.91
CA GLN A 67 -31.00 -11.17 -3.15
C GLN A 67 -31.91 -11.44 -1.95
N ASN A 68 -31.40 -11.35 -0.72
CA ASN A 68 -32.21 -11.50 0.48
C ASN A 68 -33.31 -10.44 0.58
N ILE A 69 -33.00 -9.18 0.25
CA ILE A 69 -33.99 -8.10 0.21
C ILE A 69 -35.05 -8.36 -0.86
N VAL A 70 -34.63 -8.71 -2.09
CA VAL A 70 -35.55 -9.03 -3.19
C VAL A 70 -36.46 -10.21 -2.84
N ASN A 71 -35.91 -11.26 -2.22
CA ASN A 71 -36.68 -12.41 -1.77
C ASN A 71 -37.66 -12.03 -0.66
N ALA A 72 -37.25 -11.22 0.32
CA ALA A 72 -38.13 -10.75 1.38
C ALA A 72 -39.31 -9.93 0.83
N ILE A 73 -39.06 -9.04 -0.15
CA ILE A 73 -40.11 -8.26 -0.82
C ILE A 73 -41.00 -9.15 -1.70
N GLY A 74 -40.39 -10.09 -2.44
CA GLY A 74 -41.11 -11.00 -3.33
C GLY A 74 -42.05 -11.96 -2.60
N ASN A 75 -41.66 -12.41 -1.40
CA ASN A 75 -42.48 -13.29 -0.56
C ASN A 75 -43.62 -12.57 0.16
N ASP A 76 -43.61 -11.23 0.20
CA ASP A 76 -44.68 -10.42 0.82
C ASP A 76 -45.98 -10.42 -0.02
N ASN A 77 -45.93 -10.91 -1.27
CA ASN A 77 -47.09 -10.97 -2.17
C ASN A 77 -47.76 -12.37 -2.23
N ALA A 78 -47.36 -13.34 -1.41
CA ALA A 78 -48.01 -14.66 -1.33
C ALA A 78 -49.16 -14.72 -0.30
N ALA A 79 -49.59 -13.57 0.22
CA ALA A 79 -50.80 -13.42 1.01
C ALA A 79 -51.90 -12.76 0.16
N GLU A 80 -52.50 -13.52 -0.75
CA GLU A 80 -53.86 -13.28 -1.26
C GLU A 80 -54.55 -14.64 -1.44
N PRO A 81 -55.88 -14.77 -1.22
CA PRO A 81 -56.84 -14.02 -0.37
C PRO A 81 -57.26 -14.78 0.90
#